data_AF-A0A3B4TZ63-F1
#
_entry.id   AF-A0A3B4TZ63-F1
#
_cell.length_a   1.000
_cell.length_b   1.000
_cell.length_c   1.000
_cell.angle_alpha   90.00
_cell.angle_beta   90.00
_cell.angle_gamma   90.00
#
_symmetry.space_group_name_H-M   'P 1'
#
loop_
_entity.id
_entity.type
_entity.pdbx_description
1 polymer ?
#
loop_
_entity_poly.entity_id
_entity_poly.type
_entity_poly.pdbx_seq_one_letter_code
_entity_poly.pdbx_strand_id
1 'polypeptide(L)'
;MSLSHIQSLRLAAVLEDCLDQLDILGHSLTVQISREQGTAGGQERTRLTKLRRDCQHIWQHVFKLHLELEEKQSFSCLLQVVEEVEQKKKAEKMQREAKRALKQREQNILRQQEEIKQKTEKLEDLKEVARELTRKVNQQSAQMAHRKMILEKNSELQLQLTQKESSQSEKQLGDQLELLQKQLKEEVRVHEESHKFLQNQHEELQQQLQQWQQRTKQMLQEKEQQLNSVRCKRTVNLDKLSDMRRKFREMEQVVMEDREEQEKLRQQQALARSAIKLQAWWRGCMVRKGLGSFKKAEDNKKGKKKKEGKKKKKK
;
A
#
# COMPACT_ATOMS: atom_id res chain seq x y z
N MET A 1 13.54 122.83 45.75
CA MET A 1 13.73 123.01 47.20
C MET A 1 14.78 124.09 47.37
N SER A 2 14.40 125.31 47.78
CA SER A 2 15.35 126.38 48.08
C SER A 2 15.67 126.39 49.57
N LEU A 3 16.93 126.71 49.91
CA LEU A 3 17.33 126.98 51.28
C LEU A 3 17.12 128.46 51.58
N SER A 4 16.88 128.83 52.84
CA SER A 4 16.89 130.26 53.20
C SER A 4 18.30 130.84 53.00
N HIS A 5 18.41 132.11 52.62
CA HIS A 5 19.69 132.75 52.29
C HIS A 5 20.77 132.55 53.38
N ILE A 6 20.38 132.69 54.66
CA ILE A 6 21.28 132.47 55.81
C ILE A 6 21.74 131.00 55.93
N GLN A 7 20.85 130.03 55.63
CA GLN A 7 21.24 128.62 55.60
C GLN A 7 22.15 128.32 54.40
N SER A 8 21.86 128.88 53.23
CA SER A 8 22.65 128.69 52.01
C SER A 8 24.08 129.18 52.19
N LEU A 9 24.27 130.39 52.75
CA LEU A 9 25.60 130.94 53.06
C LEU A 9 26.35 130.12 54.12
N ARG A 10 25.67 129.66 55.17
CA ARG A 10 26.28 128.78 56.19
C ARG A 10 26.73 127.44 55.60
N LEU A 11 25.94 126.86 54.69
CA LEU A 11 26.32 125.64 53.98
C LEU A 11 27.46 125.90 52.98
N ALA A 12 27.42 127.01 52.23
CA ALA A 12 28.49 127.39 51.31
C ALA A 12 29.84 127.51 52.03
N ALA A 13 29.90 128.22 53.16
CA ALA A 13 31.12 128.36 53.96
C ALA A 13 31.65 127.01 54.52
N VAL A 14 30.76 126.09 54.91
CA VAL A 14 31.17 124.73 55.31
C VAL A 14 31.69 123.92 54.12
N LEU A 15 31.10 124.09 52.93
CA LEU A 15 31.59 123.44 51.71
C LEU A 15 32.92 124.04 51.22
N GLU A 16 33.19 125.31 51.51
CA GLU A 16 34.47 125.98 51.23
C GLU A 16 35.60 125.35 52.06
N ASP A 17 35.42 125.22 53.38
CA ASP A 17 36.34 124.45 54.25
C ASP A 17 36.47 122.99 53.81
N CYS A 18 35.39 122.36 53.34
CA CYS A 18 35.47 121.02 52.74
C CYS A 18 36.28 120.99 51.44
N LEU A 19 36.26 122.04 50.62
CA LEU A 19 37.04 122.14 49.38
C LEU A 19 38.52 122.32 49.66
N ASP A 20 38.86 123.17 50.62
CA ASP A 20 40.23 123.36 51.09
C ASP A 20 40.79 122.05 51.68
N GLN A 21 40.03 121.37 52.55
CA GLN A 21 40.40 120.07 53.09
C GLN A 21 40.54 118.99 51.99
N LEU A 22 39.66 118.99 50.98
CA LEU A 22 39.74 118.07 49.84
C LEU A 22 40.93 118.37 48.93
N ASP A 23 41.35 119.62 48.78
CA ASP A 23 42.52 119.99 47.98
C ASP A 23 43.82 119.70 48.74
N ILE A 24 43.86 119.94 50.06
CA ILE A 24 44.94 119.48 50.96
C ILE A 24 45.07 117.95 50.88
N LEU A 25 43.96 117.20 50.92
CA LEU A 25 43.94 115.75 50.70
C LEU A 25 44.42 115.38 49.29
N GLY A 26 43.99 116.10 48.25
CA GLY A 26 44.42 115.89 46.87
C GLY A 26 45.93 116.07 46.67
N HIS A 27 46.51 117.09 47.31
CA HIS A 27 47.94 117.35 47.34
C HIS A 27 48.69 116.28 48.15
N SER A 28 48.21 115.92 49.34
CA SER A 28 48.77 114.85 50.18
C SER A 28 48.81 113.51 49.45
N LEU A 29 47.70 113.11 48.82
CA LEU A 29 47.60 111.91 47.98
C LEU A 29 48.55 111.97 46.78
N THR A 30 48.73 113.14 46.16
CA THR A 30 49.68 113.32 45.05
C THR A 30 51.14 113.12 45.50
N VAL A 31 51.48 113.59 46.70
CA VAL A 31 52.80 113.35 47.32
C VAL A 31 52.99 111.87 47.69
N GLN A 32 51.97 111.21 48.25
CA GLN A 32 52.02 109.78 48.58
C GLN A 32 52.20 108.90 47.33
N ILE A 33 51.41 109.13 46.27
CA ILE A 33 51.53 108.45 44.96
C ILE A 33 52.94 108.62 44.34
N SER A 34 53.64 109.71 44.69
CA SER A 34 55.00 110.00 44.20
C SER A 34 56.10 109.37 45.09
N ARG A 35 55.81 109.07 46.36
CA ARG A 35 56.74 108.43 47.32
C ARG A 35 56.73 106.90 47.23
N GLU A 36 55.64 106.28 46.76
CA GLU A 36 55.57 104.83 46.58
C GLU A 36 56.35 104.34 45.34
N GLN A 37 57.64 104.05 45.54
CA GLN A 37 58.55 103.51 44.51
C GLN A 37 58.89 102.01 44.67
N GLY A 38 58.17 101.27 45.52
CA GLY A 38 58.34 99.82 45.70
C GLY A 38 57.48 98.97 44.76
N THR A 39 57.92 97.76 44.42
CA THR A 39 57.17 96.81 43.54
C THR A 39 55.86 96.32 44.15
N ALA A 40 55.74 96.27 45.48
CA ALA A 40 54.47 96.05 46.17
C ALA A 40 53.46 97.20 45.96
N GLY A 41 53.93 98.38 45.54
CA GLY A 41 53.11 99.57 45.29
C GLY A 41 52.27 99.51 44.02
N GLY A 42 52.34 98.47 43.18
CA GLY A 42 51.54 98.41 41.93
C GLY A 42 50.02 98.44 42.19
N GLN A 43 49.57 97.64 43.16
CA GLN A 43 48.15 97.56 43.55
C GLN A 43 47.73 98.76 44.44
N GLU A 44 48.65 99.26 45.27
CA GLU A 44 48.36 100.39 46.16
C GLU A 44 48.36 101.71 45.39
N ARG A 45 49.32 101.95 44.49
CA ARG A 45 49.34 103.10 43.58
C ARG A 45 48.13 103.11 42.64
N THR A 46 47.57 101.96 42.24
CA THR A 46 46.29 101.93 41.50
C THR A 46 45.09 102.25 42.40
N ARG A 47 45.07 101.82 43.67
CA ARG A 47 44.09 102.26 44.67
C ARG A 47 44.18 103.76 44.96
N LEU A 48 45.37 104.29 45.25
CA LEU A 48 45.62 105.72 45.48
C LEU A 48 45.30 106.56 44.24
N THR A 49 45.61 106.09 43.02
CA THR A 49 45.21 106.78 41.79
C THR A 49 43.69 106.78 41.61
N LYS A 50 43.00 105.70 42.00
CA LYS A 50 41.54 105.68 42.03
C LYS A 50 41.00 106.65 43.09
N LEU A 51 41.49 106.57 44.33
CA LEU A 51 41.09 107.44 45.43
C LEU A 51 41.33 108.92 45.10
N ARG A 52 42.45 109.27 44.43
CA ARG A 52 42.71 110.63 43.94
C ARG A 52 41.67 111.07 42.91
N ARG A 53 41.28 110.20 41.96
CA ARG A 53 40.20 110.51 41.00
C ARG A 53 38.86 110.66 41.72
N ASP A 54 38.58 109.82 42.70
CA ASP A 54 37.37 109.88 43.52
C ASP A 54 37.34 111.20 44.33
N CYS A 55 38.45 111.61 44.96
CA CYS A 55 38.61 112.91 45.64
C CYS A 55 38.49 114.10 44.68
N GLN A 56 39.10 114.06 43.50
CA GLN A 56 38.95 115.11 42.48
C GLN A 56 37.50 115.20 41.96
N HIS A 57 36.83 114.06 41.82
CA HIS A 57 35.42 113.99 41.43
C HIS A 57 34.51 114.54 42.53
N ILE A 58 34.77 114.22 43.80
CA ILE A 58 34.05 114.81 44.95
C ILE A 58 34.31 116.32 44.98
N TRP A 59 35.56 116.78 44.89
CA TRP A 59 35.91 118.21 44.84
C TRP A 59 35.16 118.94 43.72
N GLN A 60 35.10 118.38 42.50
CA GLN A 60 34.34 118.97 41.39
C GLN A 60 32.83 119.09 41.67
N HIS A 61 32.24 118.18 42.42
CA HIS A 61 30.81 118.22 42.77
C HIS A 61 30.53 119.10 43.98
N VAL A 62 31.41 119.10 44.98
CA VAL A 62 31.36 120.02 46.13
C VAL A 62 31.55 121.47 45.64
N PHE A 63 32.44 121.72 44.68
CA PHE A 63 32.69 123.03 44.09
C PHE A 63 31.48 123.55 43.32
N LYS A 64 30.87 122.70 42.47
CA LYS A 64 29.61 123.03 41.79
C LYS A 64 28.46 123.26 42.78
N LEU A 65 28.38 122.49 43.85
CA LEU A 65 27.36 122.63 44.90
C LEU A 65 27.54 123.92 45.71
N HIS A 66 28.79 124.26 46.07
CA HIS A 66 29.15 125.51 46.73
C HIS A 66 28.72 126.72 45.88
N LEU A 67 29.09 126.75 44.59
CA LEU A 67 28.63 127.78 43.65
C LEU A 67 27.11 127.83 43.48
N GLU A 68 26.42 126.68 43.39
CA GLU A 68 24.95 126.65 43.27
C GLU A 68 24.25 127.18 44.53
N LEU A 69 24.82 126.95 45.71
CA LEU A 69 24.30 127.44 46.98
C LEU A 69 24.58 128.93 47.20
N GLU A 70 25.72 129.44 46.75
CA GLU A 70 26.08 130.85 46.84
C GLU A 70 25.26 131.70 45.84
N GLU A 71 25.26 131.32 44.55
CA GLU A 71 24.58 132.09 43.49
C GLU A 71 23.06 131.90 43.46
N LYS A 72 22.58 130.66 43.67
CA LYS A 72 21.21 130.24 43.28
C LYS A 72 20.37 129.68 44.44
N GLN A 73 20.94 129.56 45.64
CA GLN A 73 20.28 129.02 46.85
C GLN A 73 19.65 127.62 46.64
N SER A 74 20.27 126.82 45.78
CA SER A 74 19.78 125.54 45.26
C SER A 74 20.86 124.45 45.33
N PHE A 75 20.44 123.19 45.30
CA PHE A 75 21.29 122.00 45.38
C PHE A 75 20.93 120.94 44.33
N SER A 76 20.43 121.38 43.18
CA SER A 76 19.98 120.51 42.08
C SER A 76 21.10 119.69 41.44
N CYS A 77 22.34 120.20 41.46
CA CYS A 77 23.52 119.47 40.98
C CYS A 77 23.75 118.19 41.78
N LEU A 78 23.56 118.22 43.11
CA LEU A 78 23.70 117.03 43.95
C LEU A 78 22.62 115.98 43.66
N LEU A 79 21.38 116.42 43.39
CA LEU A 79 20.27 115.53 43.01
C LEU A 79 20.56 114.81 41.68
N GLN A 80 21.07 115.52 40.67
CA GLN A 80 21.47 114.92 39.38
C GLN A 80 22.57 113.87 39.56
N VAL A 81 23.58 114.14 40.38
CA VAL A 81 24.67 113.18 40.67
C VAL A 81 24.14 111.92 41.36
N VAL A 82 23.23 112.06 42.34
CA VAL A 82 22.60 110.93 43.02
C VAL A 82 21.76 110.10 42.05
N GLU A 83 20.98 110.74 41.18
CA GLU A 83 20.17 110.05 40.18
C GLU A 83 21.03 109.33 39.13
N GLU A 84 22.11 109.95 38.64
CA GLU A 84 23.09 109.29 37.77
C GLU A 84 23.72 108.06 38.42
N VAL A 85 24.10 108.15 39.70
CA VAL A 85 24.69 107.02 40.45
C VAL A 85 23.67 105.89 40.61
N GLU A 86 22.41 106.18 40.90
CA GLU A 86 21.36 105.17 40.99
C GLU A 86 21.03 104.52 39.64
N GLN A 87 21.01 105.29 38.54
CA GLN A 87 20.85 104.73 37.19
C GLN A 87 22.05 103.85 36.80
N LYS A 88 23.28 104.28 37.10
CA LYS A 88 24.51 103.47 36.89
C LYS A 88 24.45 102.16 37.69
N LYS A 89 24.03 102.17 38.97
CA LYS A 89 23.83 100.96 39.78
C LYS A 89 22.77 100.01 39.19
N LYS A 90 21.63 100.54 38.74
CA LYS A 90 20.56 99.75 38.09
C LYS A 90 21.04 99.10 36.79
N ALA A 91 21.75 99.86 35.95
CA ALA A 91 22.36 99.36 34.72
C ALA A 91 23.41 98.27 35.01
N GLU A 92 24.31 98.46 35.99
CA GLU A 92 25.26 97.42 36.40
C GLU A 92 24.58 96.16 36.90
N LYS A 93 23.52 96.28 37.73
CA LYS A 93 22.76 95.13 38.23
C LYS A 93 22.14 94.35 37.08
N MET A 94 21.45 95.04 36.17
CA MET A 94 20.88 94.43 34.96
C MET A 94 21.96 93.77 34.09
N GLN A 95 23.13 94.38 33.92
CA GLN A 95 24.23 93.79 33.15
C GLN A 95 24.82 92.55 33.82
N ARG A 96 24.90 92.51 35.16
CA ARG A 96 25.34 91.33 35.94
C ARG A 96 24.32 90.20 35.85
N GLU A 97 23.03 90.51 35.92
CA GLU A 97 21.94 89.53 35.76
C GLU A 97 21.89 88.98 34.33
N ALA A 98 21.97 89.83 33.31
CA ALA A 98 22.08 89.43 31.92
C ALA A 98 23.30 88.53 31.65
N LYS A 99 24.49 88.87 32.19
CA LYS A 99 25.70 88.02 32.09
C LYS A 99 25.54 86.67 32.80
N ARG A 100 24.82 86.60 33.92
CA ARG A 100 24.51 85.33 34.61
C ARG A 100 23.55 84.47 33.78
N ALA A 101 22.49 85.07 33.24
CA ALA A 101 21.53 84.39 32.37
C ALA A 101 22.16 83.88 31.07
N LEU A 102 23.07 84.66 30.46
CA LEU A 102 23.86 84.26 29.29
C LEU A 102 24.72 83.03 29.61
N LYS A 103 25.51 83.07 30.69
CA LYS A 103 26.33 81.93 31.12
C LYS A 103 25.51 80.67 31.41
N GLN A 104 24.34 80.81 32.02
CA GLN A 104 23.42 79.69 32.25
C GLN A 104 22.87 79.13 30.93
N ARG A 105 22.55 79.98 29.95
CA ARG A 105 22.17 79.55 28.59
C ARG A 105 23.32 78.84 27.89
N GLU A 106 24.53 79.38 27.91
CA GLU A 106 25.72 78.72 27.32
C GLU A 106 25.96 77.33 27.95
N GLN A 107 25.91 77.21 29.28
CA GLN A 107 26.05 75.93 29.97
C GLN A 107 24.93 74.93 29.60
N ASN A 108 23.69 75.39 29.47
CA ASN A 108 22.57 74.53 29.05
C ASN A 108 22.68 74.10 27.58
N ILE A 109 23.13 74.99 26.68
CA ILE A 109 23.37 74.66 25.27
C ILE A 109 24.52 73.65 25.15
N LEU A 110 25.61 73.82 25.91
CA LEU A 110 26.73 72.86 25.93
C LEU A 110 26.27 71.47 26.41
N ARG A 111 25.45 71.40 27.47
CA ARG A 111 24.84 70.13 27.92
C ARG A 111 23.97 69.50 26.84
N GLN A 112 23.11 70.28 26.18
CA GLN A 112 22.25 69.80 25.10
C GLN A 112 23.07 69.30 23.90
N GLN A 113 24.15 69.99 23.52
CA GLN A 113 25.06 69.52 22.47
C GLN A 113 25.69 68.18 22.83
N GLU A 114 26.14 68.01 24.08
CA GLU A 114 26.76 66.76 24.54
C GLU A 114 25.74 65.61 24.62
N GLU A 115 24.52 65.88 25.09
CA GLU A 115 23.42 64.91 25.03
C GLU A 115 23.05 64.51 23.60
N ILE A 116 23.06 65.45 22.66
CA ILE A 116 22.79 65.19 21.24
C ILE A 116 23.88 64.29 20.67
N LYS A 117 25.17 64.57 20.93
CA LYS A 117 26.29 63.72 20.49
C LYS A 117 26.15 62.28 21.00
N GLN A 118 25.93 62.11 22.31
CA GLN A 118 25.74 60.79 22.91
C GLN A 118 24.52 60.05 22.35
N LYS A 119 23.46 60.78 21.96
CA LYS A 119 22.28 60.20 21.29
C LYS A 119 22.58 59.85 19.83
N THR A 120 23.39 60.62 19.11
CA THR A 120 23.79 60.29 17.73
C THR A 120 24.75 59.11 17.68
N GLU A 121 25.73 59.01 18.59
CA GLU A 121 26.63 57.86 18.72
C GLU A 121 25.83 56.57 18.95
N LYS A 122 24.94 56.55 19.96
CA LYS A 122 24.04 55.42 20.23
C LYS A 122 23.14 55.09 19.05
N LEU A 123 22.73 56.08 18.24
CA LEU A 123 21.94 55.86 17.03
C LEU A 123 22.78 55.21 15.92
N GLU A 124 24.07 55.51 15.83
CA GLU A 124 25.01 54.87 14.91
C GLU A 124 25.34 53.44 15.34
N ASP A 125 25.60 53.20 16.62
CA ASP A 125 25.74 51.85 17.20
C ASP A 125 24.51 50.98 16.89
N LEU A 126 23.31 51.50 17.13
CA LEU A 126 22.06 50.80 16.84
C LEU A 126 21.87 50.54 15.33
N LYS A 127 22.30 51.45 14.45
CA LYS A 127 22.31 51.23 13.00
C LYS A 127 23.34 50.17 12.57
N GLU A 128 24.49 50.09 13.24
CA GLU A 128 25.50 49.05 13.01
C GLU A 128 24.95 47.67 13.39
N VAL A 129 24.40 47.54 14.61
CA VAL A 129 23.74 46.31 15.08
C VAL A 129 22.57 45.92 14.18
N ALA A 130 21.76 46.86 13.71
CA ALA A 130 20.67 46.58 12.76
C ALA A 130 21.20 46.07 11.41
N ARG A 131 22.29 46.64 10.87
CA ARG A 131 22.97 46.16 9.65
C ARG A 131 23.52 44.74 9.85
N GLU A 132 24.15 44.45 10.98
CA GLU A 132 24.65 43.11 11.30
C GLU A 132 23.53 42.07 11.41
N LEU A 133 22.45 42.37 12.13
CA LEU A 133 21.31 41.47 12.29
C LEU A 133 20.66 41.20 10.94
N THR A 134 20.48 42.22 10.10
CA THR A 134 19.97 42.08 8.73
C THR A 134 20.89 41.18 7.89
N ARG A 135 22.21 41.35 7.97
CA ARG A 135 23.19 40.47 7.30
C ARG A 135 23.09 39.03 7.80
N LYS A 136 23.00 38.80 9.12
CA LYS A 136 22.87 37.48 9.75
C LYS A 136 21.59 36.77 9.29
N VAL A 137 20.45 37.47 9.27
CA VAL A 137 19.17 36.95 8.78
C VAL A 137 19.23 36.60 7.29
N ASN A 138 19.79 37.46 6.45
CA ASN A 138 19.95 37.20 5.02
C ASN A 138 20.87 36.00 4.75
N GLN A 139 21.98 35.87 5.49
CA GLN A 139 22.89 34.73 5.42
C GLN A 139 22.20 33.41 5.84
N GLN A 140 21.44 33.43 6.94
CA GLN A 140 20.67 32.26 7.39
C GLN A 140 19.58 31.88 6.37
N SER A 141 18.87 32.85 5.80
CA SER A 141 17.87 32.63 4.74
C SER A 141 18.49 31.94 3.52
N ALA A 142 19.64 32.42 3.04
CA ALA A 142 20.37 31.79 1.94
C ALA A 142 20.85 30.36 2.28
N GLN A 143 21.35 30.13 3.49
CA GLN A 143 21.74 28.80 3.96
C GLN A 143 20.54 27.84 4.04
N MET A 144 19.38 28.31 4.51
CA MET A 144 18.15 27.52 4.56
C MET A 144 17.62 27.18 3.17
N ALA A 145 17.66 28.12 2.22
CA ALA A 145 17.31 27.88 0.83
C ALA A 145 18.24 26.83 0.18
N HIS A 146 19.55 26.92 0.42
CA HIS A 146 20.52 25.94 -0.08
C HIS A 146 20.31 24.54 0.51
N ARG A 147 20.08 24.45 1.84
CA ARG A 147 19.74 23.18 2.51
C ARG A 147 18.45 22.57 1.97
N LYS A 148 17.42 23.39 1.74
CA LYS A 148 16.14 22.96 1.16
C LYS A 148 16.35 22.36 -0.24
N MET A 149 17.07 23.05 -1.13
CA MET A 149 17.38 22.54 -2.48
C MET A 149 18.15 21.21 -2.43
N ILE A 150 19.11 21.04 -1.51
CA ILE A 150 19.84 19.76 -1.35
C ILE A 150 18.88 18.66 -0.90
N LEU A 151 18.01 18.94 0.08
CA LEU A 151 17.05 17.98 0.58
C LEU A 151 16.04 17.55 -0.50
N GLU A 152 15.53 18.51 -1.28
CA GLU A 152 14.64 18.26 -2.41
C GLU A 152 15.30 17.35 -3.46
N LYS A 153 16.53 17.68 -3.90
CA LYS A 153 17.29 16.84 -4.84
C LYS A 153 17.56 15.44 -4.30
N ASN A 154 17.90 15.31 -3.01
CA ASN A 154 18.11 14.00 -2.40
C ASN A 154 16.81 13.18 -2.36
N SER A 155 15.67 13.81 -2.04
CA SER A 155 14.37 13.12 -2.05
C SER A 155 13.92 12.71 -3.46
N GLU A 156 14.18 13.54 -4.47
CA GLU A 156 13.89 13.23 -5.87
C GLU A 156 14.76 12.09 -6.39
N LEU A 157 16.06 12.08 -6.06
CA LEU A 157 16.95 10.96 -6.38
C LEU A 157 16.53 9.65 -5.70
N GLN A 158 16.11 9.70 -4.42
CA GLN A 158 15.58 8.52 -3.72
C GLN A 158 14.31 7.99 -4.42
N LEU A 159 13.35 8.86 -4.74
CA LEU A 159 12.14 8.48 -5.48
C LEU A 159 12.48 7.86 -6.84
N GLN A 160 13.42 8.42 -7.59
CA GLN A 160 13.85 7.86 -8.88
C GLN A 160 14.55 6.49 -8.75
N LEU A 161 15.32 6.27 -7.68
CA LEU A 161 15.96 4.98 -7.41
C LEU A 161 14.90 3.92 -7.06
N THR A 162 14.03 4.19 -6.08
CA THR A 162 12.95 3.29 -5.68
C THR A 162 11.98 3.00 -6.85
N GLN A 163 11.67 4.00 -7.68
CA GLN A 163 10.84 3.80 -8.88
C GLN A 163 11.52 2.87 -9.89
N LYS A 164 12.84 3.00 -10.10
CA LYS A 164 13.61 2.10 -10.99
C LYS A 164 13.68 0.68 -10.44
N GLU A 165 13.92 0.51 -9.14
CA GLU A 165 13.94 -0.79 -8.47
C GLU A 165 12.58 -1.49 -8.54
N SER A 166 11.48 -0.77 -8.27
CA SER A 166 10.11 -1.29 -8.45
C SER A 166 9.85 -1.68 -9.91
N SER A 167 10.17 -0.79 -10.86
CA SER A 167 9.98 -1.03 -12.30
C SER A 167 10.80 -2.22 -12.83
N GLN A 168 11.97 -2.48 -12.26
CA GLN A 168 12.79 -3.66 -12.61
C GLN A 168 12.19 -4.93 -12.01
N SER A 169 11.76 -4.89 -10.76
CA SER A 169 11.12 -6.01 -10.06
C SER A 169 9.79 -6.40 -10.71
N GLU A 170 8.96 -5.41 -11.07
CA GLU A 170 7.70 -5.59 -11.81
C GLU A 170 7.92 -6.24 -13.18
N LYS A 171 8.97 -5.83 -13.92
CA LYS A 171 9.34 -6.47 -15.19
C LYS A 171 9.77 -7.92 -15.01
N GLN A 172 10.64 -8.19 -14.03
CA GLN A 172 11.08 -9.56 -13.74
C GLN A 172 9.92 -10.48 -13.35
N LEU A 173 8.97 -9.99 -12.55
CA LEU A 173 7.75 -10.72 -12.21
C LEU A 173 6.82 -10.88 -13.42
N GLY A 174 6.71 -9.87 -14.29
CA GLY A 174 5.97 -9.94 -15.55
C GLY A 174 6.53 -11.01 -16.50
N ASP A 175 7.86 -11.02 -16.71
CA ASP A 175 8.56 -12.00 -17.55
C ASP A 175 8.38 -13.43 -17.00
N GLN A 176 8.46 -13.60 -15.67
CA GLN A 176 8.20 -14.89 -15.01
C GLN A 176 6.74 -15.35 -15.17
N LEU A 177 5.77 -14.44 -15.03
CA LEU A 177 4.36 -14.74 -15.24
C LEU A 177 4.07 -15.12 -16.71
N GLU A 178 4.67 -14.43 -17.68
CA GLU A 178 4.51 -14.77 -19.09
C GLU A 178 5.13 -16.13 -19.43
N LEU A 179 6.30 -16.44 -18.86
CA LEU A 179 6.96 -17.75 -19.01
C LEU A 179 6.09 -18.88 -18.41
N LEU A 180 5.60 -18.71 -17.18
CA LEU A 180 4.73 -19.68 -16.53
C LEU A 180 3.40 -19.86 -17.28
N GLN A 181 2.84 -18.80 -17.86
CA GLN A 181 1.65 -18.89 -18.72
C GLN A 181 1.92 -19.64 -20.03
N LYS A 182 3.11 -19.52 -20.62
CA LYS A 182 3.50 -20.30 -21.81
C LYS A 182 3.62 -21.79 -21.46
N GLN A 183 4.36 -22.11 -20.40
CA GLN A 183 4.50 -23.47 -19.89
C GLN A 183 3.14 -24.10 -19.56
N LEU A 184 2.25 -23.39 -18.87
CA LEU A 184 0.90 -23.89 -18.56
C LEU A 184 0.07 -24.19 -19.82
N LYS A 185 0.17 -23.36 -20.86
CA LYS A 185 -0.53 -23.61 -22.14
C LYS A 185 0.05 -24.83 -22.87
N GLU A 186 1.36 -25.03 -22.81
CA GLU A 186 2.04 -26.19 -23.38
C GLU A 186 1.64 -27.48 -22.64
N GLU A 187 1.68 -27.48 -21.31
CA GLU A 187 1.22 -28.60 -20.47
C GLU A 187 -0.24 -28.96 -20.72
N VAL A 188 -1.15 -27.97 -20.79
CA VAL A 188 -2.57 -28.21 -21.13
C VAL A 188 -2.70 -28.85 -22.52
N ARG A 189 -1.96 -28.36 -23.53
CA ARG A 189 -2.00 -28.94 -24.88
C ARG A 189 -1.49 -30.39 -24.89
N VAL A 190 -0.34 -30.65 -24.26
CA VAL A 190 0.26 -32.00 -24.18
C VAL A 190 -0.65 -32.96 -23.40
N HIS A 191 -1.29 -32.49 -22.33
CA HIS A 191 -2.28 -33.26 -21.58
C HIS A 191 -3.51 -33.60 -22.44
N GLU A 192 -4.06 -32.64 -23.19
CA GLU A 192 -5.16 -32.91 -24.13
C GLU A 192 -4.79 -33.90 -25.24
N GLU A 193 -3.60 -33.77 -25.83
CA GLU A 193 -3.08 -34.69 -26.84
C GLU A 193 -2.90 -36.10 -26.26
N SER A 194 -2.36 -36.21 -25.06
CA SER A 194 -2.19 -37.48 -24.32
C SER A 194 -3.53 -38.12 -23.97
N HIS A 195 -4.51 -37.33 -23.53
CA HIS A 195 -5.87 -37.81 -23.26
C HIS A 195 -6.54 -38.34 -24.53
N LYS A 196 -6.47 -37.60 -25.65
CA LYS A 196 -7.00 -38.03 -26.95
C LYS A 196 -6.34 -39.33 -27.41
N PHE A 197 -5.02 -39.46 -27.27
CA PHE A 197 -4.30 -40.70 -27.60
C PHE A 197 -4.77 -41.90 -26.75
N LEU A 198 -4.84 -41.75 -25.42
CA LEU A 198 -5.30 -42.81 -24.52
C LEU A 198 -6.76 -43.19 -24.76
N GLN A 199 -7.63 -42.21 -25.06
CA GLN A 199 -9.02 -42.45 -25.41
C GLN A 199 -9.13 -43.26 -26.71
N ASN A 200 -8.42 -42.88 -27.78
CA ASN A 200 -8.41 -43.63 -29.03
C ASN A 200 -7.94 -45.07 -28.83
N GLN A 201 -6.86 -45.28 -28.04
CA GLN A 201 -6.38 -46.63 -27.69
C GLN A 201 -7.40 -47.44 -26.88
N HIS A 202 -8.14 -46.80 -25.97
CA HIS A 202 -9.24 -47.45 -25.24
C HIS A 202 -10.36 -47.88 -26.20
N GLU A 203 -10.78 -47.00 -27.11
CA GLU A 203 -11.83 -47.27 -28.10
C GLU A 203 -11.42 -48.39 -29.07
N GLU A 204 -10.18 -48.41 -29.56
CA GLU A 204 -9.62 -49.49 -30.38
C GLU A 204 -9.66 -50.85 -29.66
N LEU A 205 -9.18 -50.91 -28.42
CA LEU A 205 -9.19 -52.13 -27.61
C LEU A 205 -10.62 -52.58 -27.28
N GLN A 206 -11.55 -51.65 -27.05
CA GLN A 206 -12.95 -51.94 -26.80
C GLN A 206 -13.63 -52.51 -28.06
N GLN A 207 -13.35 -51.97 -29.25
CA GLN A 207 -13.82 -52.52 -30.52
C GLN A 207 -13.27 -53.93 -30.77
N GLN A 208 -11.96 -54.15 -30.54
CA GLN A 208 -11.35 -55.49 -30.66
C GLN A 208 -12.03 -56.47 -29.69
N LEU A 209 -12.23 -56.09 -28.42
CA LEU A 209 -12.90 -56.92 -27.43
C LEU A 209 -14.33 -57.30 -27.86
N GLN A 210 -15.10 -56.35 -28.41
CA GLN A 210 -16.43 -56.62 -28.95
C GLN A 210 -16.39 -57.61 -30.13
N GLN A 211 -15.45 -57.46 -31.06
CA GLN A 211 -15.25 -58.40 -32.18
C GLN A 211 -14.91 -59.81 -31.67
N TRP A 212 -14.01 -59.94 -30.69
CA TRP A 212 -13.65 -61.22 -30.08
C TRP A 212 -14.84 -61.87 -29.36
N GLN A 213 -15.63 -61.08 -28.61
CA GLN A 213 -16.85 -61.55 -27.96
C GLN A 213 -17.89 -62.03 -28.99
N GLN A 214 -18.08 -61.31 -30.10
CA GLN A 214 -19.01 -61.70 -31.15
C GLN A 214 -18.58 -62.99 -31.85
N ARG A 215 -17.30 -63.11 -32.25
CA ARG A 215 -16.74 -64.32 -32.85
C ARG A 215 -16.88 -65.53 -31.92
N THR A 216 -16.59 -65.36 -30.63
CA THR A 216 -16.72 -66.44 -29.64
C THR A 216 -18.18 -66.87 -29.46
N LYS A 217 -19.13 -65.93 -29.43
CA LYS A 217 -20.57 -66.24 -29.41
C LYS A 217 -21.01 -67.03 -30.65
N GLN A 218 -20.55 -66.63 -31.85
CA GLN A 218 -20.85 -67.34 -33.11
C GLN A 218 -20.28 -68.76 -33.10
N MET A 219 -19.00 -68.93 -32.77
CA MET A 219 -18.37 -70.25 -32.68
C MET A 219 -19.06 -71.15 -31.63
N LEU A 220 -19.50 -70.59 -30.50
CA LEU A 220 -20.24 -71.34 -29.48
C LEU A 220 -21.60 -71.82 -30.02
N GLN A 221 -22.35 -70.95 -30.70
CA GLN A 221 -23.62 -71.30 -31.36
C GLN A 221 -23.43 -72.37 -32.44
N GLU A 222 -22.40 -72.27 -33.29
CA GLU A 222 -22.06 -73.29 -34.28
C GLU A 222 -21.72 -74.63 -33.64
N LYS A 223 -20.95 -74.63 -32.55
CA LYS A 223 -20.59 -75.86 -31.82
C LYS A 223 -21.79 -76.49 -31.12
N GLU A 224 -22.68 -75.67 -30.56
CA GLU A 224 -23.95 -76.13 -29.99
C GLU A 224 -24.86 -76.73 -31.07
N GLN A 225 -24.99 -76.10 -32.24
CA GLN A 225 -25.73 -76.64 -33.39
C GLN A 225 -25.13 -77.97 -33.90
N GLN A 226 -23.80 -78.05 -34.04
CA GLN A 226 -23.10 -79.29 -34.42
C GLN A 226 -23.38 -80.42 -33.42
N LEU A 227 -23.27 -80.11 -32.12
CA LEU A 227 -23.51 -81.04 -31.02
C LEU A 227 -24.98 -81.49 -30.96
N ASN A 228 -25.94 -80.58 -31.18
CA ASN A 228 -27.36 -80.90 -31.26
C ASN A 228 -27.68 -81.77 -32.49
N SER A 229 -27.09 -81.49 -33.66
CA SER A 229 -27.22 -82.34 -34.85
C SER A 229 -26.73 -83.78 -34.59
N VAL A 230 -25.58 -83.94 -33.91
CA VAL A 230 -25.04 -85.25 -33.52
C VAL A 230 -25.93 -85.94 -32.48
N ARG A 231 -26.47 -85.21 -31.49
CA ARG A 231 -27.44 -85.73 -30.52
C ARG A 231 -28.69 -86.26 -31.21
N CYS A 232 -29.30 -85.49 -32.11
CA CYS A 232 -30.48 -85.92 -32.87
C CYS A 232 -30.19 -87.18 -33.70
N LYS A 233 -29.06 -87.22 -34.44
CA LYS A 233 -28.64 -88.42 -35.19
C LYS A 233 -28.44 -89.64 -34.29
N ARG A 234 -27.86 -89.45 -33.10
CA ARG A 234 -27.69 -90.52 -32.10
C ARG A 234 -29.04 -91.04 -31.61
N THR A 235 -30.00 -90.17 -31.29
CA THR A 235 -31.35 -90.55 -30.86
C THR A 235 -32.07 -91.35 -31.95
N VAL A 236 -32.15 -90.84 -33.18
CA VAL A 236 -32.78 -91.53 -34.32
C VAL A 236 -32.14 -92.90 -34.60
N ASN A 237 -30.81 -93.02 -34.46
CA ASN A 237 -30.11 -94.31 -34.59
C ASN A 237 -30.44 -95.27 -33.45
N LEU A 238 -30.58 -94.79 -32.20
CA LEU A 238 -30.99 -95.61 -31.06
C LEU A 238 -32.43 -96.11 -31.23
N ASP A 239 -33.34 -95.25 -31.69
CA ASP A 239 -34.74 -95.59 -31.97
C ASP A 239 -34.81 -96.67 -33.05
N LYS A 240 -34.12 -96.48 -34.18
CA LYS A 240 -34.02 -97.48 -35.26
C LYS A 240 -33.44 -98.81 -34.79
N LEU A 241 -32.41 -98.79 -33.92
CA LEU A 241 -31.87 -100.01 -33.33
C LEU A 241 -32.87 -100.69 -32.37
N SER A 242 -33.69 -99.91 -31.65
CA SER A 242 -34.74 -100.44 -30.79
C SER A 242 -35.85 -101.11 -31.60
N ASP A 243 -36.24 -100.52 -32.74
CA ASP A 243 -37.20 -101.07 -33.69
C ASP A 243 -36.70 -102.36 -34.34
N MET A 244 -35.43 -102.40 -34.76
CA MET A 244 -34.85 -103.63 -35.30
C MET A 244 -34.82 -104.74 -34.23
N ARG A 245 -34.43 -104.44 -32.98
CA ARG A 245 -34.49 -105.41 -31.87
C ARG A 245 -35.92 -105.87 -31.56
N ARG A 246 -36.92 -105.00 -31.70
CA ARG A 246 -38.34 -105.35 -31.58
C ARG A 246 -38.75 -106.32 -32.69
N LYS A 247 -38.49 -106.00 -33.95
CA LYS A 247 -38.78 -106.86 -35.11
C LYS A 247 -38.08 -108.22 -35.05
N PHE A 248 -36.84 -108.28 -34.59
CA PHE A 248 -36.15 -109.57 -34.40
C PHE A 248 -36.86 -110.45 -33.37
N ARG A 249 -37.26 -109.90 -32.21
CA ARG A 249 -38.03 -110.65 -31.20
C ARG A 249 -39.39 -111.10 -31.71
N GLU A 250 -40.09 -110.26 -32.48
CA GLU A 250 -41.37 -110.61 -33.12
C GLU A 250 -41.18 -111.78 -34.11
N MET A 251 -40.13 -111.77 -34.94
CA MET A 251 -39.82 -112.88 -35.86
C MET A 251 -39.37 -114.15 -35.13
N GLU A 252 -38.54 -114.02 -34.08
CA GLU A 252 -38.11 -115.13 -33.24
C GLU A 252 -39.31 -115.81 -32.56
N GLN A 253 -40.25 -115.01 -32.05
CA GLN A 253 -41.50 -115.51 -31.47
C GLN A 253 -42.31 -116.29 -32.51
N VAL A 254 -42.55 -115.75 -33.71
CA VAL A 254 -43.29 -116.44 -34.78
C VAL A 254 -42.60 -117.76 -35.19
N VAL A 255 -41.26 -117.80 -35.23
CA VAL A 255 -40.51 -119.04 -35.51
C VAL A 255 -40.62 -120.07 -34.39
N MET A 256 -40.70 -119.63 -33.12
CA MET A 256 -40.97 -120.52 -32.00
C MET A 256 -42.40 -121.05 -32.03
N GLU A 257 -43.38 -120.21 -32.32
CA GLU A 257 -44.80 -120.57 -32.46
C GLU A 257 -45.00 -121.60 -33.60
N ASP A 258 -44.46 -121.37 -34.81
CA ASP A 258 -44.52 -122.34 -35.92
C ASP A 258 -43.84 -123.68 -35.57
N ARG A 259 -42.70 -123.66 -34.86
CA ARG A 259 -42.05 -124.90 -34.38
C ARG A 259 -42.93 -125.67 -33.40
N GLU A 260 -43.55 -124.98 -32.44
CA GLU A 260 -44.49 -125.59 -31.50
C GLU A 260 -45.73 -126.15 -32.22
N GLU A 261 -46.28 -125.42 -33.18
CA GLU A 261 -47.43 -125.88 -33.97
C GLU A 261 -47.08 -127.10 -34.82
N GLN A 262 -45.92 -127.12 -35.47
CA GLN A 262 -45.42 -128.30 -36.19
C GLN A 262 -45.16 -129.49 -35.26
N GLU A 263 -44.72 -129.27 -34.02
CA GLU A 263 -44.57 -130.32 -33.02
C GLU A 263 -45.93 -130.85 -32.53
N LYS A 264 -46.87 -129.97 -32.19
CA LYS A 264 -48.27 -130.31 -31.86
C LYS A 264 -48.92 -131.10 -33.01
N LEU A 265 -48.71 -130.70 -34.26
CA LEU A 265 -49.21 -131.39 -35.44
C LEU A 265 -48.54 -132.76 -35.64
N ARG A 266 -47.23 -132.88 -35.44
CA ARG A 266 -46.52 -134.18 -35.47
C ARG A 266 -47.02 -135.13 -34.38
N GLN A 267 -47.27 -134.63 -33.18
CA GLN A 267 -47.88 -135.39 -32.08
C GLN A 267 -49.30 -135.85 -32.44
N GLN A 268 -50.16 -134.96 -32.93
CA GLN A 268 -51.50 -135.31 -33.41
C GLN A 268 -51.47 -136.37 -34.54
N GLN A 269 -50.54 -136.25 -35.50
CA GLN A 269 -50.34 -137.27 -36.54
C GLN A 269 -49.81 -138.60 -35.98
N ALA A 270 -49.01 -138.59 -34.91
CA ALA A 270 -48.57 -139.81 -34.24
C ALA A 270 -49.74 -140.49 -33.49
N LEU A 271 -50.58 -139.71 -32.80
CA LEU A 271 -51.82 -140.17 -32.16
C LEU A 271 -52.82 -140.71 -33.20
N ALA A 272 -53.03 -140.01 -34.31
CA ALA A 272 -53.87 -140.49 -35.40
C ALA A 272 -53.33 -141.79 -36.01
N ARG A 273 -52.01 -141.91 -36.21
CA ARG A 273 -51.37 -143.16 -36.70
C ARG A 273 -51.47 -144.30 -35.68
N SER A 274 -51.34 -144.05 -34.38
CA SER A 274 -51.52 -145.10 -33.35
C SER A 274 -53.00 -145.51 -33.24
N ALA A 275 -53.94 -144.56 -33.31
CA ALA A 275 -55.37 -144.82 -33.39
C ALA A 275 -55.75 -145.64 -34.63
N ILE A 276 -55.22 -145.32 -35.82
CA ILE A 276 -55.41 -146.11 -37.04
C ILE A 276 -54.86 -147.54 -36.86
N LYS A 277 -53.67 -147.70 -36.26
CA LYS A 277 -53.11 -149.04 -35.94
C LYS A 277 -54.01 -149.82 -34.97
N LEU A 278 -54.50 -149.19 -33.90
CA LEU A 278 -55.45 -149.78 -32.95
C LEU A 278 -56.76 -150.18 -33.63
N GLN A 279 -57.35 -149.30 -34.43
CA GLN A 279 -58.56 -149.60 -35.18
C GLN A 279 -58.35 -150.71 -36.23
N ALA A 280 -57.20 -150.75 -36.91
CA ALA A 280 -56.87 -151.79 -37.88
C ALA A 280 -56.63 -153.14 -37.19
N TRP A 281 -55.94 -153.14 -36.05
CA TRP A 281 -55.78 -154.32 -35.19
C TRP A 281 -57.14 -154.82 -34.69
N TRP A 282 -58.02 -153.93 -34.23
CA TRP A 282 -59.37 -154.27 -33.79
C TRP A 282 -60.23 -154.81 -34.94
N ARG A 283 -60.26 -154.15 -36.11
CA ARG A 283 -60.96 -154.65 -37.31
C ARG A 283 -60.43 -156.03 -37.73
N GLY A 284 -59.12 -156.23 -37.73
CA GLY A 284 -58.52 -157.54 -37.97
C GLY A 284 -58.87 -158.58 -36.89
N CYS A 285 -59.03 -158.16 -35.63
CA CYS A 285 -59.49 -159.01 -34.53
C CYS A 285 -60.97 -159.39 -34.69
N MET A 286 -61.86 -158.45 -35.06
CA MET A 286 -63.26 -158.71 -35.38
C MET A 286 -63.40 -159.72 -36.52
N VAL A 287 -62.62 -159.55 -37.60
CA VAL A 287 -62.59 -160.50 -38.74
C VAL A 287 -62.09 -161.88 -38.29
N ARG A 288 -60.99 -161.96 -37.53
CA ARG A 288 -60.43 -163.25 -37.07
C ARG A 288 -61.29 -163.96 -36.02
N LYS A 289 -62.05 -163.22 -35.21
CA LYS A 289 -62.99 -163.77 -34.20
C LYS A 289 -64.42 -163.92 -34.71
N GLY A 290 -64.69 -163.62 -35.99
CA GLY A 290 -66.01 -163.80 -36.62
C GLY A 290 -67.12 -162.89 -36.08
N LEU A 291 -66.78 -161.71 -35.55
CA LEU A 291 -67.73 -160.77 -34.94
C LEU A 291 -68.09 -159.65 -35.93
N GLY A 292 -69.35 -159.59 -36.37
CA GLY A 292 -69.89 -158.55 -37.24
C GLY A 292 -70.40 -159.04 -38.59
N SER A 293 -70.90 -158.11 -39.41
CA SER A 293 -71.75 -158.33 -40.60
C SER A 293 -71.09 -158.98 -41.83
N PHE A 294 -69.95 -159.66 -41.69
CA PHE A 294 -69.28 -160.41 -42.77
C PHE A 294 -69.74 -161.88 -42.86
N LYS A 295 -71.04 -162.12 -43.07
CA LYS A 295 -71.55 -163.41 -43.59
C LYS A 295 -71.72 -163.32 -45.11
N LYS A 296 -71.33 -164.37 -45.83
CA LYS A 296 -71.26 -164.42 -47.30
C LYS A 296 -72.63 -164.60 -47.98
N ALA A 297 -72.78 -164.03 -49.18
CA ALA A 297 -73.77 -164.38 -50.22
C ALA A 297 -73.21 -163.95 -51.61
N GLU A 298 -73.41 -164.75 -52.67
CA GLU A 298 -72.66 -164.72 -53.97
C GLU A 298 -73.63 -165.19 -55.11
N ASP A 299 -73.60 -164.85 -56.41
CA ASP A 299 -72.75 -164.04 -57.34
C ASP A 299 -73.65 -163.43 -58.46
N ASN A 300 -73.16 -162.44 -59.25
CA ASN A 300 -73.38 -162.40 -60.72
C ASN A 300 -72.54 -161.32 -61.49
N LYS A 301 -71.49 -161.80 -62.18
CA LYS A 301 -71.16 -161.65 -63.63
C LYS A 301 -71.06 -160.30 -64.41
N LYS A 302 -70.00 -160.29 -65.26
CA LYS A 302 -69.67 -159.45 -66.46
C LYS A 302 -69.19 -158.01 -66.18
N GLY A 303 -68.18 -157.45 -66.85
CA GLY A 303 -67.39 -157.93 -68.00
C GLY A 303 -66.05 -157.18 -68.18
N LYS A 304 -65.30 -157.53 -69.24
CA LYS A 304 -63.83 -157.37 -69.37
C LYS A 304 -63.42 -156.34 -70.44
N LYS A 305 -62.49 -155.42 -70.15
CA LYS A 305 -61.45 -154.99 -71.12
C LYS A 305 -60.22 -154.34 -70.50
N LYS A 306 -59.10 -154.47 -71.22
CA LYS A 306 -57.71 -154.18 -70.87
C LYS A 306 -57.17 -153.14 -71.85
N LYS A 307 -56.33 -152.19 -71.41
CA LYS A 307 -55.33 -151.57 -72.32
C LYS A 307 -54.09 -151.08 -71.58
N GLU A 308 -52.93 -151.56 -72.04
CA GLU A 308 -51.60 -151.10 -71.64
C GLU A 308 -51.22 -149.80 -72.38
N GLY A 309 -50.20 -149.07 -71.89
CA GLY A 309 -49.17 -148.58 -72.81
C GLY A 309 -48.81 -147.08 -72.84
N LYS A 310 -47.71 -146.75 -72.14
CA LYS A 310 -46.51 -146.05 -72.66
C LYS A 310 -46.57 -144.61 -73.27
N LYS A 311 -45.78 -143.75 -72.59
CA LYS A 311 -44.68 -142.88 -73.09
C LYS A 311 -44.94 -141.56 -73.86
N LYS A 312 -44.33 -140.51 -73.27
CA LYS A 312 -43.53 -139.43 -73.88
C LYS A 312 -44.19 -138.45 -74.88
N LYS A 313 -44.07 -137.16 -74.54
CA LYS A 313 -43.16 -136.29 -75.31
C LYS A 313 -42.39 -135.34 -74.37
N LYS A 314 -41.11 -135.19 -74.64
CA LYS A 314 -40.19 -134.22 -74.02
C LYS A 314 -39.51 -133.53 -75.20
N LYS A 315 -39.57 -132.21 -75.26
CA LYS A 315 -38.56 -131.37 -75.89
C LYS A 315 -38.47 -130.10 -75.07
#